data_AF-A0A357G5Z1-F1
#
_entry.id   AF-A0A357G5Z1-F1
#
_cell.length_a   1.000
_cell.length_b   1.000
_cell.length_c   1.000
_cell.angle_alpha   90.00
_cell.angle_beta   90.00
_cell.angle_gamma   90.00
#
_symmetry.space_group_name_H-M   'P 1'
#
loop_
_entity.id
_entity.type
_entity.pdbx_description
1 polymer ?
#
loop_
_entity_poly.entity_id
_entity_poly.type
_entity_poly.pdbx_seq_one_letter_code
_entity_poly.pdbx_strand_id
1 'polypeptide(L)'
;MDIIEKVRQFVEDECRKSTSKYGFEPYEFHFVPTVKYAKVLARELQADKEIVEIAAWMHDIGSIMIGRENHHITGAKIAEEKLKEFGYAEEKIARVKNCILRHRGSQKMESETLEEQILAEADALSNFDEIPGIFKAAFVYEKLSQKDARESVLRKLENKWKQLKFEKSKDMIRPKYDAIKILLEN
;
A
#
# COMPACT_ATOMS: atom_id res chain seq x y z
N MET A 1 8.33 21.36 11.20
CA MET A 1 8.05 19.98 10.74
C MET A 1 7.84 20.05 9.25
N ASP A 2 8.60 19.27 8.48
CA ASP A 2 8.40 19.17 7.03
C ASP A 2 7.06 18.49 6.70
N ILE A 3 6.66 18.53 5.43
CA ILE A 3 5.35 18.01 4.98
C ILE A 3 5.24 16.49 5.14
N ILE A 4 6.32 15.74 4.90
CA ILE A 4 6.31 14.28 5.01
C ILE A 4 6.08 13.88 6.46
N GLU A 5 6.77 14.54 7.39
CA GLU A 5 6.63 14.26 8.82
C GLU A 5 5.22 14.63 9.33
N LYS A 6 4.62 15.72 8.84
CA LYS A 6 3.20 16.05 9.12
C LYS A 6 2.25 14.95 8.64
N VAL A 7 2.48 14.42 7.44
CA VAL A 7 1.65 13.35 6.86
C VAL A 7 1.84 12.03 7.62
N ARG A 8 3.10 11.66 7.93
CA ARG A 8 3.42 10.47 8.72
C ARG A 8 2.72 10.51 10.08
N GLN A 9 2.82 11.65 10.79
CA GLN A 9 2.20 11.81 12.10
C GLN A 9 0.68 11.73 12.01
N PHE A 10 0.07 12.37 11.00
CA PHE A 10 -1.36 12.27 10.77
C PHE A 10 -1.83 10.81 10.59
N VAL A 11 -1.14 10.03 9.76
CA VAL A 11 -1.48 8.62 9.52
C VAL A 11 -1.27 7.78 10.78
N GLU A 12 -0.19 8.01 11.53
CA GLU A 12 0.06 7.35 12.80
C GLU A 12 -1.07 7.62 13.81
N ASP A 13 -1.46 8.89 13.95
CA ASP A 13 -2.50 9.32 14.88
C ASP A 13 -3.86 8.72 14.51
N GLU A 14 -4.26 8.71 13.23
CA GLU A 14 -5.50 8.08 12.78
C GLU A 14 -5.52 6.57 13.08
N CYS A 15 -4.39 5.88 12.90
CA CYS A 15 -4.26 4.45 13.23
C CYS A 15 -4.36 4.19 14.75
N ARG A 16 -3.92 5.14 15.60
CA ARG A 16 -3.99 5.02 17.07
C ARG A 16 -5.37 5.32 17.64
N LYS A 17 -6.27 5.96 16.90
CA LYS A 17 -7.62 6.28 17.39
C LYS A 17 -8.43 5.01 17.66
N SER A 18 -9.27 5.06 18.69
CA SER A 18 -10.25 4.02 18.97
C SER A 18 -11.29 3.84 17.85
N THR A 19 -11.44 4.84 16.98
CA THR A 19 -12.32 4.79 15.80
C THR A 19 -11.67 4.15 14.58
N SER A 20 -10.37 3.81 14.62
CA SER A 20 -9.67 3.11 13.53
C SER A 20 -10.37 1.79 13.23
N LYS A 21 -10.71 1.56 11.94
CA LYS A 21 -11.36 0.33 11.51
C LYS A 21 -10.50 -0.92 11.68
N TYR A 22 -9.18 -0.75 11.78
CA TYR A 22 -8.20 -1.82 11.78
C TYR A 22 -7.17 -1.72 12.91
N GLY A 23 -7.34 -0.77 13.83
CA GLY A 23 -6.40 -0.51 14.92
C GLY A 23 -5.05 0.00 14.42
N PHE A 24 -4.00 -0.25 15.21
CA PHE A 24 -2.64 0.26 14.95
C PHE A 24 -1.78 -0.66 14.09
N GLU A 25 -2.08 -1.96 14.04
CA GLU A 25 -1.29 -2.94 13.28
C GLU A 25 -1.03 -2.55 11.81
N PRO A 26 -1.99 -1.98 11.04
CA PRO A 26 -1.71 -1.55 9.67
C PRO A 26 -0.60 -0.51 9.57
N TYR A 27 -0.41 0.35 10.59
CA TYR A 27 0.68 1.32 10.60
C TYR A 27 2.03 0.60 10.53
N GLU A 28 2.24 -0.36 11.42
CA GLU A 28 3.48 -1.10 11.58
C GLU A 28 3.73 -2.10 10.45
N PHE A 29 2.70 -2.83 10.04
CA PHE A 29 2.84 -3.98 9.15
C PHE A 29 2.44 -3.71 7.70
N HIS A 30 1.89 -2.52 7.39
CA HIS A 30 1.48 -2.17 6.03
C HIS A 30 1.99 -0.80 5.55
N PHE A 31 1.73 0.28 6.29
CA PHE A 31 2.18 1.62 5.89
C PHE A 31 3.70 1.75 5.92
N VAL A 32 4.35 1.38 7.04
CA VAL A 32 5.82 1.47 7.18
C VAL A 32 6.55 0.65 6.10
N PRO A 33 6.22 -0.64 5.85
CA PRO A 33 6.84 -1.41 4.76
C PRO A 33 6.57 -0.83 3.37
N THR A 34 5.35 -0.39 3.10
CA THR A 34 5.00 0.23 1.80
C THR A 34 5.83 1.48 1.55
N VAL A 35 5.96 2.37 2.53
CA VAL A 35 6.80 3.58 2.44
C VAL A 35 8.27 3.23 2.20
N LYS A 36 8.79 2.19 2.87
CA LYS A 36 10.16 1.71 2.67
C LYS A 36 10.41 1.32 1.21
N TYR A 37 9.53 0.50 0.61
CA TYR A 37 9.66 0.11 -0.80
C TYR A 37 9.49 1.30 -1.74
N ALA A 38 8.51 2.16 -1.48
CA ALA A 38 8.24 3.35 -2.28
C ALA A 38 9.45 4.29 -2.37
N LYS A 39 10.13 4.53 -1.24
CA LYS A 39 11.36 5.36 -1.18
C LYS A 39 12.53 4.75 -1.96
N VAL A 40 12.70 3.43 -1.86
CA VAL A 40 13.74 2.72 -2.61
C VAL A 40 13.47 2.85 -4.11
N LEU A 41 12.26 2.51 -4.56
CA LEU A 41 11.89 2.59 -5.97
C LEU A 41 11.98 4.02 -6.52
N ALA A 42 11.51 5.04 -5.77
CA ALA A 42 11.61 6.43 -6.18
C ALA A 42 13.06 6.90 -6.36
N ARG A 43 13.98 6.45 -5.50
CA ARG A 43 15.41 6.74 -5.65
C ARG A 43 15.98 6.08 -6.89
N GLU A 44 15.72 4.78 -7.06
CA GLU A 44 16.31 3.97 -8.13
C GLU A 44 15.78 4.34 -9.52
N LEU A 45 14.53 4.79 -9.60
CA LEU A 45 13.85 5.15 -10.84
C LEU A 45 13.81 6.68 -11.08
N GLN A 46 14.46 7.46 -10.21
CA GLN A 46 14.54 8.92 -10.31
C GLN A 46 13.16 9.62 -10.34
N ALA A 47 12.19 9.06 -9.62
CA ALA A 47 10.86 9.67 -9.47
C ALA A 47 10.86 10.79 -8.43
N ASP A 48 9.77 11.56 -8.39
CA ASP A 48 9.56 12.55 -7.34
C ASP A 48 9.33 11.87 -5.97
N LYS A 49 10.40 11.82 -5.18
CA LYS A 49 10.40 11.15 -3.87
C LYS A 49 9.39 11.73 -2.90
N GLU A 50 9.16 13.04 -2.94
CA GLU A 50 8.23 13.71 -2.01
C GLU A 50 6.79 13.28 -2.31
N ILE A 51 6.40 13.26 -3.58
CA ILE A 51 5.07 12.78 -4.01
C ILE A 51 4.87 11.32 -3.65
N VAL A 52 5.84 10.47 -3.97
CA VAL A 52 5.76 9.02 -3.73
C VAL A 52 5.67 8.73 -2.22
N GLU A 53 6.48 9.37 -1.40
CA GLU A 53 6.51 9.12 0.05
C GLU A 53 5.21 9.58 0.72
N ILE A 54 4.69 10.76 0.36
CA ILE A 54 3.40 11.24 0.85
C ILE A 54 2.29 10.29 0.42
N ALA A 55 2.26 9.90 -0.85
CA ALA A 55 1.23 9.00 -1.37
C ALA A 55 1.28 7.62 -0.69
N ALA A 56 2.48 7.08 -0.42
CA ALA A 56 2.67 5.83 0.30
C ALA A 56 2.15 5.90 1.75
N TRP A 57 2.37 7.00 2.46
CA TRP A 57 1.79 7.18 3.79
C TRP A 57 0.26 7.26 3.75
N MET A 58 -0.32 7.86 2.72
CA MET A 58 -1.77 8.11 2.68
C MET A 58 -2.59 7.07 1.90
N HIS A 59 -1.97 6.14 1.18
CA HIS A 59 -2.66 5.29 0.19
C HIS A 59 -3.88 4.52 0.74
N ASP A 60 -3.80 4.05 1.98
CA ASP A 60 -4.84 3.26 2.63
C ASP A 60 -5.58 4.00 3.76
N ILE A 61 -5.38 5.31 3.92
CA ILE A 61 -6.00 6.08 5.02
C ILE A 61 -7.53 6.03 4.99
N GLY A 62 -8.12 5.89 3.79
CA GLY A 62 -9.55 5.67 3.61
C GLY A 62 -10.05 4.39 4.28
N SER A 63 -9.24 3.33 4.30
CA SER A 63 -9.54 2.06 4.98
C SER A 63 -9.57 2.28 6.50
N ILE A 64 -8.65 3.08 7.02
CA ILE A 64 -8.50 3.37 8.46
C ILE A 64 -9.66 4.21 8.98
N MET A 65 -10.01 5.29 8.28
CA MET A 65 -11.00 6.26 8.75
C MET A 65 -12.44 5.89 8.40
N ILE A 66 -12.68 5.29 7.23
CA ILE A 66 -14.02 5.07 6.68
C ILE A 66 -14.33 3.59 6.52
N GLY A 67 -13.48 2.86 5.80
CA GLY A 67 -13.65 1.43 5.51
C GLY A 67 -13.11 1.03 4.14
N ARG A 68 -13.02 -0.28 3.90
CA ARG A 68 -12.22 -0.86 2.81
C ARG A 68 -12.87 -0.80 1.41
N GLU A 69 -14.18 -0.72 1.27
CA GLU A 69 -14.86 -0.93 -0.02
C GLU A 69 -14.35 0.04 -1.12
N ASN A 70 -14.32 1.34 -0.81
CA ASN A 70 -13.89 2.41 -1.73
C ASN A 70 -12.73 3.24 -1.16
N HIS A 71 -11.84 2.60 -0.38
CA HIS A 71 -10.77 3.30 0.37
C HIS A 71 -9.84 4.14 -0.50
N HIS A 72 -9.56 3.72 -1.73
CA HIS A 72 -8.77 4.49 -2.69
C HIS A 72 -9.43 5.84 -3.05
N ILE A 73 -10.76 5.88 -3.17
CA ILE A 73 -11.53 7.12 -3.44
C ILE A 73 -11.62 7.96 -2.18
N THR A 74 -12.01 7.37 -1.05
CA THR A 74 -12.13 8.11 0.21
C THR A 74 -10.78 8.58 0.73
N GLY A 75 -9.73 7.78 0.58
CA GLY A 75 -8.35 8.09 0.91
C GLY A 75 -7.78 9.22 0.04
N ALA A 76 -8.06 9.20 -1.27
CA ALA A 76 -7.69 10.30 -2.16
C ALA A 76 -8.34 11.63 -1.75
N LYS A 77 -9.61 11.60 -1.33
CA LYS A 77 -10.32 12.77 -0.79
C LYS A 77 -9.72 13.25 0.54
N ILE A 78 -9.48 12.35 1.48
CA ILE A 78 -8.85 12.67 2.78
C ILE A 78 -7.46 13.28 2.57
N ALA A 79 -6.66 12.73 1.65
CA ALA A 79 -5.35 13.25 1.32
C ALA A 79 -5.41 14.66 0.75
N GLU A 80 -6.33 14.91 -0.18
CA GLU A 80 -6.56 16.25 -0.73
C GLU A 80 -6.90 17.27 0.38
N GLU A 81 -7.88 16.97 1.23
CA GLU A 81 -8.30 17.85 2.32
C GLU A 81 -7.15 18.10 3.31
N LYS A 82 -6.47 17.04 3.76
CA LYS A 82 -5.40 17.16 4.75
C LYS A 82 -4.17 17.89 4.22
N LEU A 83 -3.80 17.68 2.95
CA LEU A 83 -2.66 18.37 2.34
C LEU A 83 -2.96 19.85 2.09
N LYS A 84 -4.21 20.22 1.77
CA LYS A 84 -4.67 21.61 1.72
C LYS A 84 -4.54 22.29 3.08
N GLU A 85 -4.98 21.62 4.16
CA GLU A 85 -4.81 22.11 5.54
C GLU A 85 -3.33 22.33 5.90
N PHE A 86 -2.43 21.49 5.39
CA PHE A 86 -0.99 21.63 5.62
C PHE A 86 -0.31 22.70 4.76
N GLY A 87 -1.05 23.34 3.85
CA GLY A 87 -0.53 24.36 2.93
C GLY A 87 0.35 23.78 1.83
N TYR A 88 0.11 22.52 1.42
CA TYR A 88 0.84 21.90 0.32
C TYR A 88 0.35 22.43 -1.03
N ALA A 89 1.22 22.46 -2.03
CA ALA A 89 0.93 23.11 -3.31
C ALA A 89 -0.10 22.32 -4.13
N GLU A 90 -1.10 22.99 -4.71
CA GLU A 90 -2.28 22.37 -5.35
C GLU A 90 -1.87 21.40 -6.48
N GLU A 91 -0.85 21.76 -7.26
CA GLU A 91 -0.33 20.93 -8.35
C GLU A 91 0.29 19.62 -7.83
N LYS A 92 0.91 19.66 -6.64
CA LYS A 92 1.47 18.48 -5.99
C LYS A 92 0.39 17.64 -5.33
N ILE A 93 -0.64 18.27 -4.77
CA ILE A 93 -1.81 17.57 -4.19
C ILE A 93 -2.49 16.72 -5.27
N ALA A 94 -2.69 17.25 -6.47
CA ALA A 94 -3.29 16.51 -7.57
C ALA A 94 -2.49 15.24 -7.93
N ARG A 95 -1.15 15.33 -7.93
CA ARG A 95 -0.26 14.18 -8.20
C ARG A 95 -0.36 13.10 -7.11
N VAL A 96 -0.32 13.50 -5.83
CA VAL A 96 -0.50 12.57 -4.69
C VAL A 96 -1.87 11.89 -4.76
N LYS A 97 -2.93 12.67 -5.00
CA LYS A 97 -4.30 12.18 -5.13
C LYS A 97 -4.43 11.12 -6.22
N ASN A 98 -3.81 11.33 -7.38
CA ASN A 98 -3.84 10.37 -8.48
C ASN A 98 -3.09 9.08 -8.14
N CYS A 99 -1.94 9.17 -7.46
CA CYS A 99 -1.23 8.01 -6.93
C CYS A 99 -2.18 7.16 -6.04
N ILE A 100 -2.83 7.79 -5.06
CA ILE A 100 -3.74 7.11 -4.13
C ILE A 100 -4.96 6.54 -4.86
N LEU A 101 -5.53 7.26 -5.81
CA LEU A 101 -6.71 6.78 -6.55
C LEU A 101 -6.40 5.52 -7.37
N ARG A 102 -5.20 5.44 -7.96
CA ARG A 102 -4.81 4.41 -8.93
C ARG A 102 -3.94 3.28 -8.36
N HIS A 103 -3.49 3.36 -7.10
CA HIS A 103 -2.58 2.36 -6.54
C HIS A 103 -3.17 0.94 -6.49
N ARG A 104 -4.50 0.82 -6.41
CA ARG A 104 -5.17 -0.44 -6.12
C ARG A 104 -5.17 -1.37 -7.34
N GLY A 105 -4.19 -2.26 -7.43
CA GLY A 105 -4.04 -3.21 -8.54
C GLY A 105 -5.16 -4.24 -8.72
N SER A 106 -6.17 -4.27 -7.84
CA SER A 106 -7.41 -5.05 -8.04
C SER A 106 -8.49 -4.28 -8.81
N GLN A 107 -8.32 -2.98 -9.00
CA GLN A 107 -9.13 -2.16 -9.90
C GLN A 107 -8.44 -2.08 -11.25
N LYS A 108 -9.21 -2.07 -12.35
CA LYS A 108 -8.69 -1.90 -13.72
C LYS A 108 -8.34 -0.43 -14.02
N MET A 109 -7.63 0.23 -13.11
CA MET A 109 -7.09 1.56 -13.34
C MET A 109 -5.58 1.42 -13.56
N GLU A 110 -5.15 1.59 -14.81
CA GLU A 110 -3.74 1.64 -15.17
C GLU A 110 -3.10 2.90 -14.56
N SER A 111 -1.88 2.75 -14.06
CA SER A 111 -1.00 3.87 -13.71
C SER A 111 -0.58 4.61 -14.98
N GLU A 112 -0.71 5.93 -14.99
CA GLU A 112 -0.34 6.81 -16.09
C GLU A 112 1.00 7.51 -15.84
N THR A 113 1.44 7.58 -14.58
CA THR A 113 2.70 8.22 -14.19
C THR A 113 3.64 7.24 -13.49
N LEU A 114 4.93 7.61 -13.45
CA LEU A 114 5.94 6.83 -12.76
C LEU A 114 5.65 6.74 -11.26
N GLU A 115 5.23 7.83 -10.62
CA GLU A 115 4.89 7.86 -9.19
C GLU A 115 3.68 6.98 -8.85
N GLU A 116 2.64 6.98 -9.71
CA GLU A 116 1.49 6.09 -9.57
C GLU A 116 1.90 4.62 -9.61
N GLN A 117 2.74 4.25 -10.60
CA GLN A 117 3.20 2.87 -10.72
C GLN A 117 4.10 2.48 -9.55
N ILE A 118 4.99 3.36 -9.09
CA ILE A 118 5.84 3.11 -7.92
C ILE A 118 5.00 2.83 -6.68
N LEU A 119 3.92 3.58 -6.44
CA LEU A 119 3.06 3.32 -5.30
C LEU A 119 2.37 1.95 -5.40
N ALA A 120 1.83 1.60 -6.58
CA ALA A 120 1.21 0.29 -6.80
C ALA A 120 2.21 -0.87 -6.58
N GLU A 121 3.45 -0.70 -7.04
CA GLU A 121 4.54 -1.67 -6.84
C GLU A 121 4.90 -1.79 -5.36
N ALA A 122 5.06 -0.68 -4.67
CA ALA A 122 5.41 -0.67 -3.24
C ALA A 122 4.33 -1.35 -2.38
N ASP A 123 3.05 -1.11 -2.67
CA ASP A 123 1.92 -1.82 -2.04
C ASP A 123 1.95 -3.32 -2.35
N ALA A 124 2.27 -3.71 -3.59
CA ALA A 124 2.39 -5.12 -3.92
C ALA A 124 3.57 -5.80 -3.22
N LEU A 125 4.73 -5.13 -3.14
CA LEU A 125 5.95 -5.63 -2.51
C LEU A 125 5.80 -5.81 -1.00
N SER A 126 5.15 -4.88 -0.30
CA SER A 126 4.97 -4.96 1.16
C SER A 126 4.18 -6.20 1.60
N ASN A 127 3.26 -6.69 0.76
CA ASN A 127 2.49 -7.91 1.05
C ASN A 127 3.36 -9.18 1.16
N PHE A 128 4.54 -9.20 0.54
CA PHE A 128 5.48 -10.32 0.66
C PHE A 128 6.33 -10.26 1.94
N ASP A 129 6.33 -9.12 2.64
CA ASP A 129 6.92 -9.00 3.97
C ASP A 129 5.93 -9.43 5.05
N GLU A 130 4.62 -9.30 4.79
CA GLU A 130 3.54 -9.51 5.76
C GLU A 130 2.63 -10.70 5.43
N ILE A 131 3.25 -11.85 5.10
CA ILE A 131 2.53 -13.12 4.88
C ILE A 131 1.66 -13.51 6.09
N PRO A 132 2.10 -13.35 7.36
CA PRO A 132 1.25 -13.63 8.53
C PRO A 132 -0.05 -12.83 8.52
N GLY A 133 -0.04 -11.55 8.15
CA GLY A 133 -1.22 -10.71 7.99
C GLY A 133 -2.20 -11.24 6.93
N ILE A 134 -1.71 -11.77 5.81
CA ILE A 134 -2.58 -12.37 4.77
C ILE A 134 -3.24 -13.66 5.28
N PHE A 135 -2.50 -14.49 6.03
CA PHE A 135 -3.08 -15.66 6.70
C PHE A 135 -4.09 -15.27 7.78
N LYS A 136 -3.79 -14.26 8.61
CA LYS A 136 -4.74 -13.71 9.58
C LYS A 136 -6.04 -13.30 8.89
N ALA A 137 -5.95 -12.64 7.74
CA ALA A 137 -7.14 -12.26 6.99
C ALA A 137 -7.94 -13.47 6.48
N ALA A 138 -7.25 -14.48 5.94
CA ALA A 138 -7.87 -15.71 5.46
C ALA A 138 -8.59 -16.47 6.58
N PHE A 139 -7.97 -16.61 7.76
CA PHE A 139 -8.55 -17.35 8.87
C PHE A 139 -9.62 -16.57 9.64
N VAL A 140 -9.36 -15.31 9.97
CA VAL A 140 -10.19 -14.54 10.91
C VAL A 140 -11.34 -13.85 10.20
N TYR A 141 -11.07 -13.19 9.07
CA TYR A 141 -12.07 -12.38 8.37
C TYR A 141 -12.80 -13.17 7.28
N GLU A 142 -12.09 -14.01 6.55
CA GLU A 142 -12.66 -14.84 5.48
C GLU A 142 -13.16 -16.21 5.99
N LYS A 143 -12.80 -16.61 7.21
CA LYS A 143 -13.23 -17.86 7.88
C LYS A 143 -12.93 -19.11 7.07
N LEU A 144 -11.80 -19.11 6.36
CA LEU A 144 -11.37 -20.22 5.50
C LEU A 144 -10.81 -21.39 6.33
N SER A 145 -10.96 -22.60 5.81
CA SER A 145 -10.27 -23.78 6.35
C SER A 145 -8.75 -23.67 6.15
N GLN A 146 -7.96 -24.53 6.79
CA GLN A 146 -6.51 -24.56 6.59
C GLN A 146 -6.11 -24.75 5.12
N LYS A 147 -6.81 -25.63 4.41
CA LYS A 147 -6.57 -25.87 2.99
C LYS A 147 -6.92 -24.64 2.17
N ASP A 148 -8.12 -24.10 2.34
CA ASP A 148 -8.60 -22.97 1.55
C ASP A 148 -7.81 -21.68 1.84
N ALA A 149 -7.37 -21.50 3.08
CA ALA A 149 -6.52 -20.37 3.48
C ALA A 149 -5.16 -20.43 2.77
N ARG A 150 -4.52 -21.61 2.73
CA ARG A 150 -3.26 -21.81 1.98
C ARG A 150 -3.43 -21.46 0.50
N GLU A 151 -4.47 -21.99 -0.15
CA GLU A 151 -4.76 -21.69 -1.56
C GLU A 151 -5.09 -20.21 -1.80
N SER A 152 -5.83 -19.59 -0.87
CA SER A 152 -6.17 -18.15 -0.92
C SER A 152 -4.94 -17.27 -0.79
N VAL A 153 -4.05 -17.56 0.17
CA VAL A 153 -2.80 -16.81 0.37
C VAL A 153 -1.89 -16.93 -0.83
N LEU A 154 -1.68 -18.16 -1.34
CA LEU A 154 -0.86 -18.38 -2.54
C LEU A 154 -1.41 -17.58 -3.72
N ARG A 155 -2.70 -17.69 -4.01
CA ARG A 155 -3.35 -16.96 -5.11
C ARG A 155 -3.24 -15.44 -4.96
N LYS A 156 -3.37 -14.90 -3.75
CA LYS A 156 -3.20 -13.46 -3.48
C LYS A 156 -1.77 -13.01 -3.79
N LEU A 157 -0.77 -13.77 -3.34
CA LEU A 157 0.65 -13.46 -3.57
C LEU A 157 1.03 -13.61 -5.06
N GLU A 158 0.49 -14.61 -5.76
CA GLU A 158 0.64 -14.72 -7.22
C GLU A 158 0.04 -13.53 -7.97
N ASN A 159 -1.12 -13.05 -7.53
CA ASN A 159 -1.74 -11.85 -8.11
C ASN A 159 -0.89 -10.61 -7.86
N LYS A 160 -0.33 -10.45 -6.66
CA LYS A 160 0.62 -9.36 -6.35
C LYS A 160 1.88 -9.47 -7.23
N TRP A 161 2.44 -10.65 -7.43
CA TRP A 161 3.57 -10.88 -8.34
C TRP A 161 3.24 -10.46 -9.78
N LYS A 162 2.06 -10.84 -10.29
CA LYS A 162 1.60 -10.48 -11.65
C LYS A 162 1.36 -8.98 -11.83
N GLN A 163 1.14 -8.24 -10.74
CA GLN A 163 0.98 -6.77 -10.77
C GLN A 163 2.31 -6.03 -10.93
N LEU A 164 3.44 -6.67 -10.62
CA LEU A 164 4.76 -6.04 -10.75
C LEU A 164 5.13 -5.85 -12.23
N LYS A 165 5.27 -4.60 -12.64
CA LYS A 165 5.70 -4.18 -13.98
C LYS A 165 7.19 -3.90 -14.04
N PHE A 166 7.80 -3.43 -12.95
CA PHE A 166 9.23 -3.16 -12.92
C PHE A 166 10.04 -4.44 -12.68
N GLU A 167 11.06 -4.69 -13.52
CA GLU A 167 11.97 -5.81 -13.30
C GLU A 167 12.71 -5.70 -11.97
N LYS A 168 13.06 -4.47 -11.57
CA LYS A 168 13.68 -4.22 -10.26
C LYS A 168 12.80 -4.66 -9.08
N SER A 169 11.48 -4.45 -9.15
CA SER A 169 10.56 -4.95 -8.12
C SER A 169 10.56 -6.48 -8.07
N LYS A 170 10.53 -7.12 -9.24
CA LYS A 170 10.61 -8.59 -9.33
C LYS A 170 11.92 -9.09 -8.74
N ASP A 171 13.06 -8.50 -9.09
CA ASP A 171 14.36 -8.90 -8.57
C ASP A 171 14.44 -8.77 -7.04
N MET A 172 13.89 -7.69 -6.49
CA MET A 172 13.85 -7.47 -5.03
C MET A 172 13.08 -8.56 -4.29
N ILE A 173 11.97 -9.06 -4.87
CA ILE A 173 11.05 -9.96 -4.16
C ILE A 173 11.11 -11.41 -4.61
N ARG A 174 11.78 -11.71 -5.73
CA ARG A 174 11.91 -13.05 -6.30
C ARG A 174 12.35 -14.11 -5.28
N PRO A 175 13.36 -13.89 -4.42
CA PRO A 175 13.74 -14.90 -3.43
C PRO A 175 12.60 -15.28 -2.47
N LYS A 176 11.77 -14.30 -2.08
CA LYS A 176 10.60 -14.55 -1.22
C LYS A 176 9.48 -15.22 -2.00
N TYR A 177 9.21 -14.75 -3.22
CA TYR A 177 8.18 -15.32 -4.08
C TYR A 177 8.46 -16.79 -4.40
N ASP A 178 9.69 -17.14 -4.77
CA ASP A 178 10.09 -18.52 -5.06
C ASP A 178 9.96 -19.41 -3.81
N ALA A 179 10.36 -18.89 -2.63
CA ALA A 179 10.17 -19.60 -1.37
C ALA A 179 8.68 -19.83 -1.04
N ILE A 180 7.83 -18.82 -1.26
CA ILE A 180 6.37 -18.94 -1.08
C ILE A 180 5.81 -20.04 -1.99
N LYS A 181 6.23 -20.07 -3.26
CA LYS A 181 5.78 -21.08 -4.22
C LYS A 181 6.17 -22.48 -3.75
N ILE A 182 7.42 -22.68 -3.34
CA ILE A 182 7.89 -23.96 -2.79
C ILE A 182 7.10 -24.38 -1.55
N LEU A 183 6.81 -23.45 -0.63
CA LEU A 183 6.16 -23.76 0.64
C LEU A 183 4.63 -23.95 0.53
N LEU A 184 3.99 -23.23 -0.40
CA LEU A 184 2.53 -23.16 -0.50
C LEU A 184 1.95 -23.89 -1.71
N GLU A 185 2.75 -24.26 -2.72
CA GLU A 185 2.31 -25.20 -3.77
C GLU A 185 2.40 -26.64 -3.26
N ASN A 186 1.31 -27.39 -3.36
CA ASN A 186 1.25 -28.83 -3.08
C ASN A 186 0.43 -29.49 -4.19
#